data_AF-A0A2A4SGG3-F1
#
_entry.id   AF-A0A2A4SGG3-F1
#
_cell.length_a   1.000
_cell.length_b   1.000
_cell.length_c   1.000
_cell.angle_alpha   90.00
_cell.angle_beta   90.00
_cell.angle_gamma   90.00
#
_symmetry.space_group_name_H-M   'P 1'
#
loop_
_entity.id
_entity.type
_entity.pdbx_description
1 polymer ?
#
loop_
_entity_poly.entity_id
_entity_poly.type
_entity_poly.pdbx_seq_one_letter_code
_entity_poly.pdbx_strand_id
1 'polypeptide(L)'
;MRTIITDKQFDAFETLIWRSREIDNDIKQLIIWLFRRTDYFRNSVAVSIPDTLSDLSSKNDSLAKAVFMLNADAHSTHLPDIIIAMGSLKMISCCQGLHQNEIFRCNLPGHTLWISEETYDDDVDVIDLDVDSIHAINIPEEFRTEETVE
;
A
#
# COMPACT_ATOMS: atom_id res chain seq x y z
N MET A 1 18.58 -13.17 -12.88
CA MET A 1 18.92 -13.56 -11.50
C MET A 1 18.08 -12.66 -10.60
N ARG A 2 17.04 -13.17 -9.94
CA ARG A 2 16.24 -12.34 -9.01
C ARG A 2 17.06 -12.16 -7.73
N THR A 3 17.38 -10.93 -7.38
CA THR A 3 18.11 -10.59 -6.15
C THR A 3 17.20 -10.88 -4.95
N ILE A 4 17.71 -11.53 -3.91
CA ILE A 4 16.96 -11.73 -2.66
C ILE A 4 16.97 -10.39 -1.92
N ILE A 5 15.79 -9.77 -1.78
CA ILE A 5 15.62 -8.57 -0.97
C ILE A 5 15.83 -8.93 0.50
N THR A 6 16.69 -8.18 1.18
CA THR A 6 17.01 -8.39 2.59
C THR A 6 16.07 -7.61 3.51
N ASP A 7 15.92 -8.06 4.75
CA ASP A 7 15.14 -7.39 5.80
C ASP A 7 15.51 -5.91 5.93
N LYS A 8 16.80 -5.60 5.96
CA LYS A 8 17.29 -4.22 6.07
C LYS A 8 16.88 -3.33 4.89
N GLN A 9 16.81 -3.88 3.68
CA GLN A 9 16.34 -3.13 2.51
C GLN A 9 14.84 -2.89 2.61
N PHE A 10 14.09 -3.86 3.11
CA PHE A 10 12.66 -3.73 3.36
C PHE A 10 12.35 -2.74 4.48
N ASP A 11 13.08 -2.77 5.60
CA ASP A 11 12.98 -1.81 6.70
C ASP A 11 13.27 -0.37 6.23
N ALA A 12 14.29 -0.20 5.40
CA ALA A 12 14.63 1.10 4.81
C ALA A 12 13.50 1.60 3.89
N PHE A 13 12.88 0.70 3.13
CA PHE A 13 11.73 1.00 2.29
C PHE A 13 10.51 1.44 3.11
N GLU A 14 10.17 0.74 4.19
CA GLU A 14 9.10 1.13 5.11
C GLU A 14 9.36 2.51 5.73
N THR A 15 10.61 2.78 6.12
CA THR A 15 11.02 4.08 6.68
C THR A 15 10.77 5.22 5.70
N LEU A 16 10.94 4.99 4.39
CA LEU A 16 10.67 6.00 3.37
C LEU A 16 9.18 6.29 3.24
N ILE A 17 8.33 5.27 3.26
CA ILE A 17 6.87 5.46 3.27
C ILE A 17 6.45 6.28 4.50
N TRP A 18 7.04 6.00 5.67
CA TRP A 18 6.75 6.77 6.89
C TRP A 18 7.09 8.25 6.77
N ARG A 19 8.17 8.58 6.06
CA ARG A 19 8.62 9.97 5.85
C ARG A 19 7.75 10.77 4.88
N SER A 20 6.86 10.14 4.13
CA SER A 20 5.94 10.82 3.21
C SER A 20 4.96 11.74 3.97
N ARG A 21 5.25 13.04 4.03
CA ARG A 21 4.46 14.01 4.84
C ARG A 21 3.05 14.26 4.31
N GLU A 22 2.82 13.99 3.04
CA GLU A 22 1.55 14.29 2.36
C GLU A 22 0.52 13.15 2.49
N ILE A 23 0.87 12.07 3.20
CA ILE A 23 0.06 10.86 3.34
C ILE A 23 -0.27 10.66 4.82
N ASP A 24 -1.55 10.38 5.08
CA ASP A 24 -2.07 10.06 6.40
C ASP A 24 -1.45 8.77 6.97
N ASN A 25 -1.27 8.72 8.29
CA ASN A 25 -0.63 7.57 8.96
C ASN A 25 -1.40 6.26 8.76
N ASP A 26 -2.73 6.28 8.73
CA ASP A 26 -3.52 5.06 8.54
C ASP A 26 -3.34 4.51 7.12
N ILE A 27 -3.25 5.41 6.12
CA ILE A 27 -2.97 5.02 4.73
C ILE A 27 -1.56 4.46 4.61
N LYS A 28 -0.57 5.03 5.32
CA LYS A 28 0.79 4.47 5.37
C LYS A 28 0.80 3.08 5.98
N GLN A 29 0.10 2.87 7.10
CA GLN A 29 -0.02 1.55 7.73
C GLN A 29 -0.63 0.54 6.77
N LEU A 30 -1.73 0.89 6.10
CA LEU A 30 -2.36 0.03 5.10
C LEU A 30 -1.39 -0.36 3.97
N ILE A 31 -0.64 0.61 3.43
CA ILE A 31 0.29 0.37 2.33
C ILE A 31 1.47 -0.51 2.80
N ILE A 32 2.04 -0.23 3.97
CA ILE A 32 3.11 -1.05 4.57
C ILE A 32 2.60 -2.47 4.87
N TRP A 33 1.41 -2.59 5.44
CA TRP A 33 0.73 -3.87 5.67
C TRP A 33 0.64 -4.67 4.38
N LEU A 34 0.16 -4.04 3.30
CA LEU A 34 0.03 -4.67 1.99
C LEU A 34 1.39 -5.12 1.44
N PHE A 35 2.43 -4.28 1.54
CA PHE A 35 3.78 -4.67 1.11
C PHE A 35 4.33 -5.87 1.90
N ARG A 36 4.08 -5.96 3.21
CA ARG A 36 4.50 -7.11 4.04
C ARG A 36 3.85 -8.42 3.59
N ARG A 37 2.68 -8.36 2.94
CA ARG A 37 2.00 -9.53 2.38
C ARG A 37 2.63 -10.05 1.09
N THR A 38 3.55 -9.32 0.48
CA THR A 38 4.19 -9.70 -0.79
C THR A 38 5.32 -10.74 -0.66
N ASP A 39 5.69 -11.15 0.56
CA ASP A 39 6.90 -11.97 0.85
C ASP A 39 8.14 -11.42 0.13
N TYR A 40 8.58 -10.21 0.50
CA TYR A 40 9.70 -9.51 -0.16
C TYR A 40 9.50 -9.35 -1.67
N PHE A 41 8.31 -8.89 -2.07
CA PHE A 41 7.94 -8.70 -3.47
C PHE A 41 8.02 -9.98 -4.32
N ARG A 42 7.89 -11.18 -3.73
CA ARG A 42 7.84 -12.45 -4.48
C ARG A 42 6.47 -12.73 -5.05
N ASN A 43 5.40 -12.45 -4.31
CA ASN A 43 4.02 -12.71 -4.75
C ASN A 43 3.33 -11.41 -5.17
N SER A 44 2.50 -11.48 -6.21
CA SER A 44 1.59 -10.39 -6.56
C SER A 44 0.40 -10.48 -5.60
N VAL A 45 -0.03 -9.35 -5.02
CA VAL A 45 -1.16 -9.33 -4.08
C VAL A 45 -2.15 -8.22 -4.41
N ALA A 46 -3.43 -8.46 -4.13
CA ALA A 46 -4.48 -7.46 -4.23
C ALA A 46 -5.34 -7.47 -2.97
N VAL A 47 -5.75 -6.29 -2.50
CA VAL A 47 -6.72 -6.14 -1.41
C VAL A 47 -7.84 -5.21 -1.84
N SER A 48 -9.07 -5.63 -1.54
CA SER A 48 -10.26 -4.83 -1.77
C SER A 48 -10.71 -4.15 -0.48
N ILE A 49 -11.02 -2.85 -0.56
CA ILE A 49 -11.41 -1.98 0.55
C ILE A 49 -12.79 -1.40 0.24
N PRO A 50 -13.87 -2.07 0.70
CA PRO A 50 -15.24 -1.57 0.57
C PRO A 50 -15.43 -0.22 1.28
N ASP A 51 -16.25 0.66 0.71
CA ASP A 51 -16.65 1.93 1.37
C ASP A 51 -17.51 1.73 2.63
N THR A 52 -18.02 0.52 2.86
CA THR A 52 -18.83 0.20 4.03
C THR A 52 -18.04 0.03 5.32
N LEU A 53 -16.70 -0.05 5.25
CA LEU A 53 -15.83 -0.15 6.42
C LEU A 53 -15.57 1.24 6.99
N SER A 54 -16.27 1.59 8.07
CA SER A 54 -16.29 2.94 8.68
C SER A 54 -14.91 3.54 8.96
N ASP A 55 -13.95 2.71 9.34
CA ASP A 55 -12.65 3.17 9.86
C ASP A 55 -11.70 3.57 8.72
N LEU A 56 -11.88 3.00 7.52
CA LEU A 56 -11.09 3.31 6.33
C LEU A 56 -11.87 4.12 5.29
N SER A 57 -13.21 4.07 5.31
CA SER A 57 -14.07 4.68 4.29
C SER A 57 -13.99 6.19 4.23
N SER A 58 -13.84 6.86 5.37
CA SER A 58 -13.62 8.32 5.42
C SER A 58 -12.31 8.76 4.74
N LYS A 59 -11.39 7.81 4.51
CA LYS A 59 -10.08 8.02 3.90
C LYS A 59 -9.94 7.40 2.50
N ASN A 60 -10.93 6.62 2.04
CA ASN A 60 -10.92 5.97 0.72
C ASN A 60 -10.76 6.98 -0.43
N ASP A 61 -11.41 8.14 -0.35
CA ASP A 61 -11.27 9.21 -1.36
C ASP A 61 -9.84 9.75 -1.45
N SER A 62 -9.06 9.64 -0.36
CA SER A 62 -7.66 10.08 -0.30
C SER A 62 -6.68 8.97 -0.68
N LEU A 63 -7.12 7.72 -0.78
CA LEU A 63 -6.27 6.56 -1.02
C LEU A 63 -5.63 6.59 -2.41
N ALA A 64 -6.43 6.85 -3.46
CA ALA A 64 -5.91 6.98 -4.81
C ALA A 64 -4.88 8.11 -4.93
N LYS A 65 -5.12 9.23 -4.23
CA LYS A 65 -4.17 10.35 -4.15
C LYS A 65 -2.88 9.93 -3.44
N ALA A 66 -2.96 9.21 -2.32
CA ALA A 66 -1.78 8.75 -1.59
C ALA A 66 -0.91 7.79 -2.43
N VAL A 67 -1.53 6.82 -3.11
CA VAL A 67 -0.81 5.91 -4.03
C VAL A 67 -0.15 6.68 -5.18
N PHE A 68 -0.87 7.65 -5.76
CA PHE A 68 -0.29 8.54 -6.77
C PHE A 68 0.91 9.32 -6.22
N MET A 69 0.82 9.88 -5.00
CA MET A 69 1.92 10.62 -4.37
C MET A 69 3.16 9.73 -4.11
N LEU A 70 2.97 8.47 -3.73
CA LEU A 70 4.08 7.52 -3.55
C LEU A 70 4.81 7.18 -4.86
N ASN A 71 4.04 7.14 -5.96
CA ASN A 71 4.56 6.84 -7.28
C ASN A 71 5.12 8.07 -8.01
N ALA A 72 4.76 9.29 -7.58
CA ALA A 72 5.14 10.53 -8.28
C ALA A 72 6.55 11.01 -7.92
N ASP A 73 7.31 11.41 -8.94
CA ASP A 73 8.68 11.94 -8.80
C ASP A 73 8.77 13.27 -8.02
N ALA A 74 7.68 14.02 -7.94
CA ALA A 74 7.70 15.37 -7.37
C ALA A 74 7.64 15.39 -5.82
N HIS A 75 7.27 14.30 -5.15
CA HIS A 75 6.85 14.32 -3.74
C HIS A 75 7.54 13.30 -2.78
N SER A 76 8.72 12.79 -3.16
CA SER A 76 9.77 12.28 -2.24
C SER A 76 9.81 10.81 -1.78
N THR A 77 9.17 9.86 -2.48
CA THR A 77 9.43 8.43 -2.20
C THR A 77 10.10 7.66 -3.33
N HIS A 78 9.93 8.04 -4.60
CA HIS A 78 10.45 7.30 -5.77
C HIS A 78 10.22 5.78 -5.63
N LEU A 79 9.04 5.40 -5.14
CA LEU A 79 8.79 4.03 -4.71
C LEU A 79 9.05 3.02 -5.86
N PRO A 80 8.62 3.28 -7.11
CA PRO A 80 8.93 2.40 -8.23
C PRO A 80 10.44 2.23 -8.47
N ASP A 81 11.21 3.32 -8.47
CA ASP A 81 12.67 3.27 -8.69
C ASP A 81 13.40 2.50 -7.60
N ILE A 82 12.93 2.62 -6.36
CA ILE A 82 13.50 1.89 -5.22
C ILE A 82 13.19 0.40 -5.33
N ILE A 83 11.95 0.04 -5.68
CA ILE A 83 11.57 -1.35 -5.87
C ILE A 83 12.37 -1.97 -7.03
N ILE A 84 12.59 -1.21 -8.10
CA ILE A 84 13.47 -1.59 -9.23
C ILE A 84 14.92 -1.77 -8.77
N ALA A 85 15.46 -0.84 -7.98
CA ALA A 85 16.81 -0.92 -7.43
C ALA A 85 16.98 -2.11 -6.46
N MET A 86 15.90 -2.53 -5.80
CA MET A 86 15.83 -3.74 -4.97
C MET A 86 15.73 -5.03 -5.80
N GLY A 87 15.51 -4.93 -7.12
CA GLY A 87 15.47 -6.05 -8.06
C GLY A 87 14.07 -6.60 -8.32
N SER A 88 13.03 -5.84 -8.05
CA SER A 88 11.63 -6.17 -8.32
C SER A 88 11.03 -5.21 -9.34
N LEU A 89 10.13 -5.68 -10.21
CA LEU A 89 9.39 -4.84 -11.16
C LEU A 89 8.00 -4.48 -10.65
N LYS A 90 7.65 -4.90 -9.44
CA LYS A 90 6.31 -4.66 -8.89
C LYS A 90 6.08 -3.20 -8.60
N MET A 91 4.86 -2.77 -8.81
CA MET A 91 4.40 -1.43 -8.48
C MET A 91 3.12 -1.49 -7.66
N ILE A 92 2.84 -0.43 -6.92
CA ILE A 92 1.55 -0.26 -6.27
C ILE A 92 0.61 0.54 -7.16
N SER A 93 -0.61 0.05 -7.35
CA SER A 93 -1.68 0.78 -8.03
C SER A 93 -2.96 0.75 -7.22
N CYS A 94 -3.80 1.76 -7.44
CA CYS A 94 -5.10 1.91 -6.79
C CYS A 94 -6.17 2.09 -7.86
N CYS A 95 -7.21 1.29 -7.78
CA CYS A 95 -8.27 1.24 -8.78
C CYS A 95 -9.63 1.33 -8.11
N GLN A 96 -10.53 2.17 -8.65
CA GLN A 96 -11.90 2.26 -8.16
C GLN A 96 -12.69 1.00 -8.55
N GLY A 97 -13.32 0.37 -7.57
CA GLY A 97 -13.97 -0.93 -7.72
C GLY A 97 -13.47 -1.96 -6.71
N LEU A 98 -14.12 -3.12 -6.70
CA LEU A 98 -13.76 -4.23 -5.81
C LEU A 98 -13.43 -5.49 -6.62
N HIS A 99 -12.40 -6.21 -6.19
CA HIS A 99 -12.10 -7.55 -6.64
C HIS A 99 -12.83 -8.59 -5.77
N GLN A 100 -13.81 -9.29 -6.34
CA GLN A 100 -14.64 -10.27 -5.64
C GLN A 100 -14.91 -11.49 -6.52
N ASN A 101 -14.79 -12.69 -5.96
CA ASN A 101 -15.01 -13.95 -6.67
C ASN A 101 -14.18 -14.02 -7.97
N GLU A 102 -12.88 -13.75 -7.87
CA GLU A 102 -11.93 -13.81 -9.00
C GLU A 102 -12.20 -12.79 -10.12
N ILE A 103 -13.06 -11.79 -9.88
CA ILE A 103 -13.43 -10.79 -10.89
C ILE A 103 -13.34 -9.40 -10.28
N PHE A 104 -12.60 -8.51 -10.95
CA PHE A 104 -12.63 -7.08 -10.66
C PHE A 104 -13.90 -6.42 -11.23
N ARG A 105 -14.59 -5.66 -10.38
CA ARG A 105 -15.84 -4.95 -10.73
C ARG A 105 -15.69 -3.46 -10.44
N CYS A 106 -15.52 -2.68 -11.50
CA CYS A 106 -15.36 -1.22 -11.44
C CYS A 106 -16.62 -0.47 -10.95
N ASN A 107 -17.78 -1.12 -10.94
CA ASN A 107 -19.06 -0.52 -10.53
C ASN A 107 -19.40 -0.74 -9.05
N LEU A 108 -18.58 -1.47 -8.29
CA LEU A 108 -18.80 -1.66 -6.86
C LEU A 108 -18.15 -0.51 -6.05
N PRO A 109 -18.81 0.00 -5.00
CA PRO A 109 -18.28 1.08 -4.17
C PRO A 109 -17.08 0.61 -3.37
N GLY A 110 -15.97 1.34 -3.47
CA GLY A 110 -14.70 1.04 -2.83
C GLY A 110 -13.51 1.09 -3.78
N HIS A 111 -12.37 0.62 -3.28
CA HIS A 111 -11.11 0.62 -4.00
C HIS A 111 -10.41 -0.73 -3.88
N THR A 112 -9.65 -1.11 -4.90
CA THR A 112 -8.74 -2.25 -4.84
C THR A 112 -7.32 -1.75 -5.03
N LEU A 113 -6.45 -2.10 -4.08
CA LEU A 113 -5.02 -1.89 -4.19
C LEU A 113 -4.37 -3.14 -4.77
N TRP A 114 -3.42 -2.93 -5.67
CA TRP A 114 -2.66 -3.99 -6.33
C TRP A 114 -1.18 -3.76 -6.12
N ILE A 115 -0.45 -4.83 -5.81
CA ILE A 115 1.02 -4.88 -5.88
C ILE A 115 1.41 -6.00 -6.82
N SER A 116 1.74 -5.64 -8.06
CA SER A 116 1.99 -6.58 -9.17
C SER A 116 2.93 -5.94 -10.20
N GLU A 117 3.44 -6.74 -11.14
CA GLU A 117 4.28 -6.23 -12.24
C GLU A 117 3.46 -5.40 -13.25
N GLU A 118 2.19 -5.78 -13.44
CA GLU A 118 1.25 -5.10 -14.33
C GLU A 118 0.02 -4.58 -13.56
N THR A 119 -0.65 -3.58 -14.10
CA THR A 119 -1.92 -3.13 -13.55
C THR A 119 -3.00 -4.15 -13.93
N TYR A 120 -3.63 -4.79 -12.93
CA TYR A 120 -4.56 -5.91 -13.10
C TYR A 120 -3.90 -7.21 -13.59
N ASP A 121 -2.96 -7.73 -12.80
CA ASP A 121 -2.29 -9.02 -13.03
C ASP A 121 -3.27 -10.19 -12.75
N ASP A 122 -3.51 -11.05 -13.74
CA ASP A 122 -4.44 -12.18 -13.60
C ASP A 122 -3.98 -13.19 -12.52
N ASP A 123 -2.68 -13.28 -12.27
CA ASP A 123 -2.07 -14.20 -11.28
C ASP A 123 -1.84 -13.50 -9.92
N VAL A 124 -2.80 -12.71 -9.46
CA VAL A 124 -2.73 -12.02 -8.17
C VAL A 124 -3.33 -12.86 -7.03
N ASP A 125 -2.66 -12.88 -5.88
CA ASP A 125 -3.25 -13.43 -4.65
C ASP A 125 -4.14 -12.38 -3.98
N VAL A 126 -5.42 -12.68 -3.87
CA VAL A 126 -6.40 -11.77 -3.26
C VAL A 126 -6.41 -12.02 -1.76
N ILE A 127 -5.96 -11.02 -1.01
CA ILE A 127 -5.88 -11.11 0.45
C ILE A 127 -7.12 -10.49 1.10
N ASP A 128 -7.61 -11.14 2.15
CA ASP A 128 -8.66 -10.59 2.99
C ASP A 128 -8.15 -9.39 3.79
N LEU A 129 -8.99 -8.36 3.88
CA LEU A 129 -8.68 -7.16 4.64
C LEU A 129 -8.80 -7.44 6.15
N ASP A 130 -7.70 -7.26 6.87
CA ASP A 130 -7.63 -7.41 8.32
C ASP A 130 -7.23 -6.06 8.96
N VAL A 131 -8.24 -5.34 9.44
CA VAL A 131 -8.10 -3.99 9.99
C VAL A 131 -7.31 -3.99 11.30
N ASP A 132 -7.45 -5.02 12.13
CA ASP A 132 -6.71 -5.14 13.38
C ASP A 132 -5.20 -5.30 13.11
N SER A 133 -4.85 -6.12 12.10
CA SER A 133 -3.46 -6.28 11.66
C SER A 133 -2.87 -4.99 11.07
N ILE A 134 -3.67 -4.17 10.40
CA ILE A 134 -3.23 -2.86 9.87
C ILE A 134 -2.91 -1.92 11.04
N HIS A 135 -3.81 -1.78 12.01
CA HIS A 135 -3.63 -0.89 13.15
C HIS A 135 -2.56 -1.38 14.14
N ALA A 136 -2.24 -2.68 14.14
CA ALA A 136 -1.13 -3.23 14.91
C ALA A 136 0.26 -2.79 14.40
N ILE A 137 0.36 -2.19 13.19
CA ILE A 137 1.62 -1.66 12.68
C ILE A 137 2.04 -0.45 13.52
N ASN A 138 3.14 -0.58 14.24
CA ASN A 138 3.66 0.51 15.07
C ASN A 138 4.00 1.75 14.23
N ILE A 139 3.38 2.87 14.59
CA ILE A 139 3.80 4.21 14.14
C ILE A 139 5.09 4.56 14.88
N PRO A 140 6.23 4.76 14.19
CA PRO A 140 7.48 5.14 14.84
C PRO A 140 7.33 6.45 15.60
N GLU A 141 7.99 6.58 16.75
CA GLU A 141 7.79 7.70 17.68
C GLU A 141 8.03 9.06 17.01
N GLU A 142 9.01 9.15 16.11
CA GLU A 142 9.34 10.35 15.36
C GLU A 142 8.25 10.80 14.35
N PHE A 143 7.28 9.94 14.05
CA PHE A 143 6.15 10.21 13.16
C PHE A 143 4.80 10.22 13.88
N ARG A 144 4.79 9.97 15.20
CA ARG A 144 3.63 10.27 16.03
C ARG A 144 3.54 11.78 16.11
N THR A 145 2.68 12.36 15.27
CA THR A 145 2.33 13.77 15.40
C THR A 145 1.88 14.01 16.83
N GLU A 146 2.51 14.95 17.54
CA GLU A 146 2.00 15.46 18.81
C GLU A 146 0.55 15.85 18.57
N GLU A 147 -0.39 15.09 19.14
CA GLU A 147 -1.77 15.55 19.23
C GLU A 147 -1.70 16.94 19.82
N THR A 148 -2.22 17.89 19.06
CA THR A 148 -2.32 19.28 19.48
C THR A 148 -3.10 19.24 20.77
N VAL A 149 -2.43 19.53 21.89
CA VAL A 149 -3.09 19.76 23.17
C VAL A 149 -3.99 20.97 22.95
N GLU A 150 -5.28 20.70 22.72
CA GLU A 150 -6.33 21.71 22.76
C GLU A 150 -6.43 22.36 24.15
#